data_AF-A0A965D2T8-F1
#
_entry.id   AF-A0A965D2T8-F1
#
_cell.length_a   1.000
_cell.length_b   1.000
_cell.length_c   1.000
_cell.angle_alpha   90.00
_cell.angle_beta   90.00
_cell.angle_gamma   90.00
#
_symmetry.space_group_name_H-M   'P 1'
#
loop_
_entity.id
_entity.type
_entity.pdbx_description
1 polymer ?
#
loop_
_entity_poly.entity_id
_entity_poly.type
_entity_poly.pdbx_seq_one_letter_code
_entity_poly.pdbx_strand_id
1 'polypeptide(L)' 'MEQYTFLRQFADSWMLLFLFAFFIGVIVWAFRPGSARQYRETASIPFRYDDKPAPRREHDK' A
#
# COMPACT_ATOMS: atom_id res chain seq x y z
N MET A 1 -38.10 -23.61 12.44
CA MET A 1 -36.99 -24.32 11.78
C MET A 1 -36.47 -23.55 10.57
N GLU A 2 -37.34 -23.06 9.66
CA GLU A 2 -36.97 -22.19 8.51
C GLU A 2 -36.00 -21.04 8.85
N GLN A 3 -36.34 -20.17 9.81
CA GLN A 3 -35.52 -19.00 10.14
C GLN A 3 -34.15 -19.36 10.75
N TYR A 4 -34.06 -20.44 11.52
CA TYR A 4 -32.80 -20.88 12.14
C TYR A 4 -31.83 -21.40 11.08
N THR A 5 -32.30 -22.19 10.13
CA THR A 5 -31.51 -22.70 9.01
C THR A 5 -30.96 -21.56 8.14
N PHE A 6 -31.79 -20.56 7.85
CA PHE A 6 -31.37 -19.38 7.10
C PHE A 6 -30.26 -18.61 7.82
N LEU A 7 -30.44 -18.29 9.10
CA LEU A 7 -29.46 -17.53 9.88
C LEU A 7 -28.15 -18.31 10.07
N ARG A 8 -28.23 -19.64 10.16
CA ARG A 8 -27.08 -20.53 10.28
C ARG A 8 -26.24 -20.57 9.00
N GLN A 9 -26.86 -20.75 7.83
CA GLN A 9 -26.14 -20.74 6.55
C GLN A 9 -25.46 -19.40 6.28
N PHE A 10 -26.13 -18.31 6.65
CA PHE A 10 -25.55 -16.98 6.64
C PHE A 10 -24.31 -16.93 7.54
N ALA A 11 -24.44 -17.23 8.84
CA ALA A 11 -23.35 -17.21 9.82
C ALA A 11 -22.15 -18.08 9.41
N ASP A 12 -22.40 -19.27 8.85
CA ASP A 12 -21.34 -20.19 8.40
C ASP A 12 -20.49 -19.60 7.26
N SER A 13 -21.02 -18.66 6.47
CA SER A 13 -20.35 -18.11 5.29
C SER A 13 -19.65 -16.75 5.51
N TRP A 14 -19.91 -16.07 6.63
CA TRP A 14 -19.40 -14.72 6.89
C TRP A 14 -17.89 -14.63 7.08
N MET A 15 -17.30 -15.61 7.78
CA MET A 15 -15.86 -15.61 8.02
C MET A 15 -15.07 -15.74 6.70
N LEU A 16 -15.57 -16.58 5.79
CA LEU A 16 -14.96 -16.76 4.47
C LEU A 16 -15.04 -15.47 3.65
N LEU A 17 -16.20 -14.79 3.63
CA LEU A 17 -16.37 -13.51 2.98
C LEU A 17 -15.46 -12.42 3.58
N PHE A 18 -15.32 -12.38 4.91
CA PHE A 18 -14.43 -11.45 5.58
C PHE A 18 -12.97 -11.65 5.15
N LEU A 19 -12.48 -12.90 5.17
CA LEU A 19 -11.11 -13.20 4.75
C LEU A 19 -10.87 -12.87 3.27
N PHE A 20 -11.86 -13.14 2.41
CA PHE A 20 -11.82 -12.78 1.00
C PHE A 20 -11.74 -11.26 0.79
N ALA A 21 -12.61 -10.50 1.47
CA ALA A 21 -12.60 -9.04 1.40
C ALA A 21 -11.29 -8.45 1.97
N PHE A 22 -10.78 -9.01 3.07
CA PHE A 22 -9.51 -8.63 3.66
C PHE A 22 -8.34 -8.86 2.68
N PHE A 23 -8.31 -10.02 2.02
CA PHE A 23 -7.31 -10.34 1.01
C PHE A 23 -7.31 -9.35 -0.16
N ILE A 24 -8.49 -9.05 -0.72
CA ILE A 24 -8.64 -7.99 -1.75
C ILE A 24 -8.16 -6.63 -1.20
N GLY A 25 -8.48 -6.31 0.05
CA GLY A 25 -8.02 -5.09 0.71
C GLY A 25 -6.49 -4.99 0.79
N VAL A 26 -5.81 -6.09 1.13
CA VAL A 26 -4.34 -6.17 1.13
C VAL A 26 -3.77 -6.00 -0.28
N ILE A 27 -4.36 -6.64 -1.29
CA ILE A 27 -3.96 -6.46 -2.70
C ILE A 27 -4.05 -4.99 -3.09
N VAL A 28 -5.20 -4.35 -2.88
CA VAL A 28 -5.41 -2.93 -3.22
C VAL A 28 -4.42 -2.04 -2.46
N TRP A 29 -4.16 -2.33 -1.19
CA TRP A 29 -3.18 -1.59 -0.39
C TRP A 29 -1.74 -1.76 -0.91
N ALA A 30 -1.33 -2.98 -1.30
CA ALA A 30 -0.01 -3.26 -1.85
C ALA A 30 0.22 -2.55 -3.19
N PHE A 31 -0.82 -2.48 -4.04
CA PHE A 31 -0.77 -1.77 -5.32
C PHE A 31 -1.02 -0.26 -5.19
N ARG A 32 -1.33 0.26 -3.99
CA ARG A 32 -1.54 1.70 -3.78
C ARG A 32 -0.26 2.46 -4.19
N PRO A 33 -0.33 3.38 -5.17
CA PRO A 33 0.82 4.10 -5.69
C PRO A 33 1.28 5.17 -4.68
N GLY A 34 1.98 4.76 -3.63
CA GLY A 34 2.53 5.65 -2.60
C GLY A 34 3.94 5.25 -2.17
N SER A 35 4.19 3.95 -2.04
CA SER A 35 5.50 3.40 -1.61
C SER A 35 6.63 3.74 -2.60
N ALA A 36 6.34 3.76 -3.90
CA ALA A 36 7.33 3.98 -4.94
C ALA A 36 7.95 5.40 -4.94
N ARG A 37 7.31 6.41 -4.34
CA ARG A 37 7.83 7.79 -4.36
C ARG A 37 9.06 7.95 -3.46
N GLN A 38 9.02 7.37 -2.26
CA GLN A 38 10.17 7.41 -1.34
C GLN A 38 11.34 6.59 -1.88
N TYR A 39 11.08 5.40 -2.42
CA TYR A 39 12.15 4.57 -3.01
C TYR A 39 12.82 5.23 -4.21
N ARG A 40 12.06 5.91 -5.08
CA ARG A 40 12.64 6.68 -6.20
C ARG A 40 13.51 7.83 -5.71
N GLU A 41 13.09 8.54 -4.67
CA GLU A 41 13.87 9.66 -4.16
C GLU A 41 15.21 9.20 -3.55
N THR A 42 15.22 8.11 -2.78
CA THR A 42 16.44 7.52 -2.22
C THR A 42 17.33 6.91 -3.30
N ALA A 43 16.77 6.19 -4.26
CA ALA A 43 17.53 5.60 -5.37
C ALA A 43 18.21 6.68 -6.25
N SER A 44 17.64 7.89 -6.28
CA SER A 44 18.24 9.01 -7.00
C SER A 44 19.42 9.67 -6.28
N ILE A 45 19.72 9.34 -5.01
CA ILE A 45 20.80 10.00 -4.25
C ILE A 45 22.18 9.84 -4.92
N PRO A 46 22.63 8.65 -5.34
CA PRO A 46 23.94 8.50 -5.99
C PRO A 46 24.03 9.22 -7.34
N PHE A 47 22.93 9.29 -8.08
CA PHE A 47 22.86 9.88 -9.43
C PHE A 47 22.39 11.34 -9.44
N ARG A 48 22.14 11.94 -8.27
CA ARG A 48 21.49 13.26 -8.15
C ARG A 48 22.26 14.40 -8.84
N TYR A 49 23.55 14.20 -9.05
CA TYR A 49 24.48 15.19 -9.61
C TYR A 49 25.31 14.60 -10.76
N ASP A 50 24.84 13.51 -11.39
CA ASP A 50 25.56 12.87 -12.50
C ASP A 50 25.67 13.82 -13.71
N ASP A 51 24.58 14.55 -14.01
CA ASP A 51 24.53 15.48 -15.14
C ASP A 51 25.19 16.85 -14.82
N LYS A 52 25.17 17.26 -13.55
CA LYS A 52 25.54 18.62 -13.11
C LYS A 52 26.04 18.60 -11.67
N PRO A 53 27.13 19.31 -11.35
CA PRO A 53 27.63 19.41 -9.98
C PRO A 53 26.60 20.05 -9.04
N ALA A 54 26.63 19.67 -7.76
CA ALA A 54 25.72 20.20 -6.76
C ALA A 54 25.85 21.74 -6.66
N PRO A 55 24.72 22.47 -6.50
CA PRO A 55 24.76 23.91 -6.33
C PRO A 55 25.59 24.25 -5.09
N ARG A 56 26.48 25.24 -5.23
CA ARG A 56 27.31 25.72 -4.13
C ARG A 56 26.37 26.17 -3.02
N ARG A 57 26.38 25.48 -1.88
CA ARG A 57 25.64 25.92 -0.69
C ARG A 57 26.27 27.23 -0.25
N GLU A 58 25.60 28.34 -0.56
CA GLU A 58 25.92 29.62 0.03
C GLU A 58 25.55 29.51 1.51
N HIS A 59 26.58 29.43 2.34
CA HIS A 59 26.45 29.40 3.79
C HIS A 59 26.05 30.82 4.19
N ASP A 60 24.75 31.10 4.16
CA ASP A 60 24.22 32.35 4.67
C ASP A 60 24.50 32.38 6.19
N LYS A 61 25.09 33.50 6.63
CA LYS A 61 25.75 33.65 7.93
C LYS A 61 24.76 33.72 9.09
#